data_AF-A0A958EJK0-F1
#
_entry.id   AF-A0A958EJK0-F1
#
_cell.length_a   1.000
_cell.length_b   1.000
_cell.length_c   1.000
_cell.angle_alpha   90.00
_cell.angle_beta   90.00
_cell.angle_gamma   90.00
#
_symmetry.space_group_name_H-M   'P 1'
#
loop_
_entity.id
_entity.type
_entity.pdbx_description
1 polymer ?
#
loop_
_entity_poly.entity_id
_entity_poly.type
_entity_poly.pdbx_seq_one_letter_code
_entity_poly.pdbx_strand_id
1 'polypeptide(L)' 'MNIDKALGLAIKQNLEERKLSRLKLAEISGVSYSTLFLIDKGKQSPSLQIIYEISIKGFGMNPGKLVSQAYSIMTSTK' A
#
# COMPACT_ATOMS: atom_id res chain seq x y z
N MET A 1 -5.02 -0.83 15.73
CA MET A 1 -4.58 -1.52 14.48
C MET A 1 -3.07 -1.36 14.35
N ASN A 2 -2.32 -2.32 13.77
CA ASN A 2 -0.88 -2.15 13.54
C ASN A 2 -0.59 -1.42 12.21
N ILE A 3 0.63 -0.93 12.05
CA ILE A 3 1.03 -0.15 10.86
C ILE A 3 0.98 -0.99 9.57
N ASP A 4 1.30 -2.28 9.63
CA ASP A 4 1.28 -3.18 8.47
C ASP A 4 -0.13 -3.32 7.88
N LYS A 5 -1.13 -3.55 8.74
CA LYS A 5 -2.53 -3.61 8.31
C LYS A 5 -3.02 -2.26 7.83
N ALA A 6 -2.57 -1.16 8.45
CA ALA A 6 -2.93 0.18 8.01
C ALA A 6 -2.34 0.53 6.64
N LEU A 7 -1.12 0.07 6.32
CA LEU A 7 -0.51 0.20 5.00
C LEU A 7 -1.32 -0.55 3.93
N GLY A 8 -1.74 -1.79 4.20
CA GLY A 8 -2.62 -2.53 3.30
C GLY A 8 -3.94 -1.79 3.01
N LEU A 9 -4.53 -1.16 4.02
CA LEU A 9 -5.73 -0.33 3.84
C LEU A 9 -5.46 0.94 3.04
N ALA A 10 -4.34 1.63 3.29
CA ALA A 10 -3.95 2.81 2.51
C ALA A 10 -3.74 2.46 1.02
N ILE A 11 -3.10 1.32 0.73
CA ILE A 11 -2.95 0.80 -0.64
C ILE A 11 -4.32 0.54 -1.26
N LYS A 12 -5.25 -0.09 -0.51
CA LYS A 12 -6.61 -0.36 -0.97
C LYS A 12 -7.38 0.93 -1.31
N GLN A 13 -7.32 1.95 -0.45
CA GLN A 13 -7.97 3.24 -0.71
C GLN A 13 -7.43 3.90 -1.98
N ASN A 14 -6.11 3.93 -2.16
CA ASN A 14 -5.50 4.48 -3.37
C ASN A 14 -5.92 3.74 -4.65
N LEU A 15 -6.11 2.41 -4.58
CA LEU A 15 -6.60 1.62 -5.71
C LEU A 15 -8.05 1.97 -6.06
N GLU A 16 -8.91 2.11 -5.06
CA GLU A 16 -10.32 2.47 -5.23
C GLU A 16 -10.47 3.88 -5.83
N GLU A 17 -9.75 4.87 -5.28
CA GLU A 17 -9.73 6.26 -5.77
C GLU A 17 -9.30 6.36 -7.23
N ARG A 18 -8.37 5.49 -7.65
CA ARG A 18 -7.78 5.49 -9.00
C ARG A 18 -8.47 4.52 -9.96
N LYS A 19 -9.50 3.80 -9.51
CA LYS A 19 -10.15 2.70 -10.26
C LYS A 19 -9.12 1.69 -10.80
N LEU A 20 -8.08 1.41 -10.02
CA LEU A 20 -6.95 0.56 -10.41
C LEU A 20 -7.11 -0.82 -9.75
N SER A 21 -6.88 -1.89 -10.53
CA SER A 21 -6.90 -3.24 -9.97
C SER A 21 -5.58 -3.58 -9.28
N ARG A 22 -5.61 -4.52 -8.34
CA ARG A 22 -4.41 -4.98 -7.64
C ARG A 22 -3.43 -5.72 -8.55
N LEU A 23 -3.95 -6.45 -9.54
CA LEU A 23 -3.14 -7.04 -10.60
C LEU A 23 -2.40 -5.95 -11.39
N LYS A 24 -3.10 -4.87 -11.73
CA LYS A 24 -2.48 -3.77 -12.46
C LYS A 24 -1.43 -3.04 -11.63
N LEU A 25 -1.65 -2.88 -10.33
CA LEU A 25 -0.63 -2.37 -9.41
C LEU A 25 0.61 -3.26 -9.38
N ALA A 26 0.45 -4.59 -9.36
CA ALA A 26 1.56 -5.53 -9.39
C ALA A 26 2.40 -5.34 -10.66
N GLU A 27 1.75 -5.25 -11.83
CA GLU A 27 2.40 -4.99 -13.11
C GLU A 27 3.18 -3.67 -13.12
N ILE A 28 2.56 -2.57 -12.66
CA ILE A 28 3.16 -1.24 -12.73
C ILE A 28 4.30 -1.08 -11.72
N SER A 29 4.11 -1.57 -10.49
CA SER A 29 5.10 -1.42 -9.42
C SER A 29 6.26 -2.42 -9.52
N GLY A 30 6.09 -3.51 -10.28
CA GLY A 30 7.02 -4.63 -10.30
C GLY A 30 7.01 -5.46 -9.01
N VAL A 31 6.08 -5.18 -8.07
CA VAL A 31 5.87 -5.97 -6.85
C VAL A 31 4.94 -7.13 -7.16
N SER A 32 5.29 -8.34 -6.73
CA SER A 32 4.48 -9.52 -7.02
C SER A 32 3.06 -9.39 -6.43
N TYR A 33 2.07 -9.91 -7.15
CA TYR A 33 0.68 -9.95 -6.67
C TYR A 33 0.56 -10.65 -5.31
N SER A 34 1.30 -11.75 -5.11
CA SER A 34 1.34 -12.49 -3.84
C SER A 34 1.85 -11.63 -2.69
N THR A 35 2.90 -10.84 -2.91
CA THR A 35 3.42 -9.89 -1.92
C THR A 35 2.38 -8.83 -1.57
N LEU A 36 1.74 -8.22 -2.56
CA LEU A 36 0.66 -7.25 -2.34
C LEU A 36 -0.51 -7.85 -1.56
N PHE A 37 -0.90 -9.09 -1.88
CA PHE A 37 -1.95 -9.81 -1.17
C PHE A 37 -1.60 -10.06 0.31
N LEU A 38 -0.36 -10.45 0.61
CA LEU A 38 0.08 -10.66 1.99
C LEU A 38 0.13 -9.36 2.79
N ILE A 39 0.54 -8.25 2.16
CA ILE A 39 0.53 -6.90 2.75
C ILE A 39 -0.90 -6.47 3.08
N ASP A 40 -1.85 -6.62 2.15
CA ASP A 40 -3.26 -6.29 2.37
C ASP A 40 -3.87 -7.02 3.58
N LYS A 41 -3.44 -8.26 3.81
CA LYS A 41 -3.90 -9.08 4.94
C LYS A 41 -3.15 -8.80 6.25
N GLY A 42 -2.15 -7.91 6.23
CA GLY A 42 -1.25 -7.66 7.36
C GLY A 42 -0.43 -8.89 7.75
N LYS A 43 -0.20 -9.81 6.81
CA LYS A 43 0.56 -11.05 7.02
C LYS A 43 2.04 -10.88 6.69
N GLN A 44 2.39 -9.83 5.96
CA GLN A 44 3.76 -9.47 5.65
C GLN A 44 3.95 -7.96 5.83
N SER A 45 4.99 -7.58 6.59
CA SER A 45 5.42 -6.19 6.68
C SER A 45 6.19 -5.82 5.40
N PRO A 46 5.80 -4.75 4.68
CA PRO A 46 6.52 -4.33 3.49
C PRO A 46 7.87 -3.69 3.86
N SER A 47 8.91 -4.02 3.09
CA SER A 47 10.19 -3.30 3.19
C SER A 47 10.05 -1.86 2.68
N LEU A 48 10.99 -0.99 3.05
CA LEU A 48 11.03 0.38 2.51
C LEU A 48 11.11 0.40 0.98
N GLN A 49 11.83 -0.57 0.38
CA GLN A 49 11.88 -0.72 -1.07
C GLN A 49 10.50 -0.99 -1.65
N ILE A 50 9.72 -1.92 -1.08
CA ILE A 50 8.35 -2.21 -1.55
C ILE A 50 7.46 -0.97 -1.43
N ILE A 51 7.55 -0.23 -0.32
CA ILE A 51 6.81 1.02 -0.13
C ILE A 51 7.17 2.04 -1.23
N TYR A 52 8.45 2.16 -1.55
CA TYR A 52 8.94 3.05 -2.61
C TYR A 52 8.39 2.65 -3.98
N GLU A 53 8.48 1.37 -4.34
CA GLU A 53 8.01 0.84 -5.62
C GLU A 53 6.50 1.04 -5.82
N ILE A 54 5.70 0.71 -4.80
CA ILE A 54 4.25 0.93 -4.83
C ILE A 54 3.91 2.43 -4.94
N SER A 55 4.60 3.28 -4.18
CA SER A 55 4.29 4.71 -4.14
C SER A 55 4.69 5.42 -5.42
N ILE A 56 5.93 5.26 -5.86
CA ILE A 56 6.49 5.98 -7.01
C ILE A 56 5.98 5.38 -8.31
N LYS A 57 6.21 4.07 -8.54
CA LYS A 57 5.83 3.44 -9.81
C LYS A 57 4.32 3.18 -9.84
N GLY A 58 3.78 2.57 -8.78
CA GLY A 58 2.37 2.17 -8.72
C GLY A 58 1.38 3.34 -8.68
N PHE A 59 1.67 4.37 -7.87
CA PHE A 59 0.74 5.49 -7.64
C PHE A 59 1.24 6.85 -8.14
N GLY A 60 2.49 6.98 -8.59
CA GLY A 60 3.04 8.27 -9.00
C GLY A 60 3.05 9.29 -7.87
N MET A 61 3.31 8.87 -6.63
CA MET A 61 3.26 9.74 -5.46
C MET A 61 4.46 9.55 -4.52
N ASN A 62 4.73 10.57 -3.71
CA ASN A 62 5.77 10.53 -2.70
C ASN A 62 5.50 9.41 -1.65
N PRO A 63 6.48 8.57 -1.28
CA PRO A 63 6.30 7.49 -0.29
C PRO A 63 5.81 7.97 1.07
N GLY A 64 6.24 9.17 1.50
CA GLY A 64 5.78 9.80 2.72
C GLY A 64 4.26 9.99 2.73
N LYS A 65 3.64 10.28 1.59
CA LYS A 65 2.18 10.40 1.48
C LYS A 65 1.47 9.08 1.79
N LEU A 66 2.00 7.95 1.29
CA LEU A 66 1.43 6.62 1.57
C LEU A 66 1.55 6.27 3.06
N VAL A 67 2.73 6.52 3.64
CA VAL A 67 3.00 6.25 5.05
C VAL A 67 2.16 7.14 5.96
N SER A 68 2.01 8.44 5.63
CA SER A 68 1.14 9.36 6.37
C SER A 68 -0.32 8.92 6.31
N GLN A 69 -0.83 8.50 5.15
CA GLN A 69 -2.18 7.94 5.03
C GLN A 69 -2.35 6.70 5.93
N ALA A 70 -1.41 5.76 5.87
CA ALA A 70 -1.43 4.58 6.73
C ALA A 70 -1.40 4.95 8.22
N TYR A 71 -0.58 5.93 8.61
CA TYR A 71 -0.52 6.42 9.99
C TYR A 71 -1.86 7.03 10.42
N SER A 72 -2.48 7.87 9.60
CA SER A 72 -3.81 8.43 9.87
C SER A 72 -4.86 7.33 10.04
N ILE A 73 -4.89 6.33 9.16
CA ILE A 73 -5.80 5.17 9.27
C ILE A 73 -5.58 4.43 10.61
N MET A 74 -4.32 4.23 10.98
CA MET A 74 -3.94 3.55 12.22
C MET A 74 -4.43 4.30 13.47
N THR A 75 -4.33 5.64 13.48
CA THR A 75 -4.67 6.48 14.64
C THR A 75 -6.15 6.87 14.70
N SER A 76 -6.83 6.98 13.56
CA SER A 76 -8.25 7.33 13.49
C SER A 76 -9.19 6.20 13.89
N THR A 77 -8.66 4.97 14.03
CA THR A 77 -9.41 3.81 14.53
C THR A 77 -9.27 3.69 16.06
N LYS A 78 -9.58 4.77 16.79
CA LYS A 78 -9.76 4.77 18.25
C LYS A 78 -11.23 4.79 18.60
#